data_AF-A0A091M8X4-F1
#
_entry.id   AF-A0A091M8X4-F1
#
_cell.length_a   1.000
_cell.length_b   1.000
_cell.length_c   1.000
_cell.angle_alpha   90.00
_cell.angle_beta   90.00
_cell.angle_gamma   90.00
#
_symmetry.space_group_name_H-M   'P 1'
#
loop_
_entity.id
_entity.type
_entity.pdbx_description
1 polymer ?
#
loop_
_entity_poly.entity_id
_entity_poly.type
_entity_poly.pdbx_seq_one_letter_code
_entity_poly.pdbx_strand_id
1 'polypeptide(L)'
;EWNSTVEQLEAEALQILLSEDYTEKEHLELSNQKICLLREEVCFRMEERKALLQEANDFFHTAAKVGIENYLRIFNSKVLHLPILTMKYEELQEAIKGCTVTTLQKGQTLVNKADSHSSWVTGIQKMMEYVKKEVDQIIRQCPDHKEL
;
A
#
# COMPACT_ATOMS: atom_id res chain seq x y z
N GLU A 1 -14.28 2.34 20.86
CA GLU A 1 -14.03 2.57 22.29
C GLU A 1 -13.41 3.95 22.54
N TRP A 2 -12.20 4.25 22.05
CA TRP A 2 -11.51 5.54 22.35
C TRP A 2 -12.27 6.83 22.00
N ASN A 3 -12.82 6.98 20.78
CA ASN A 3 -13.57 8.20 20.41
C ASN A 3 -14.77 8.46 21.33
N SER A 4 -15.51 7.41 21.67
CA SER A 4 -16.65 7.49 22.59
C SER A 4 -16.22 7.90 24.01
N THR A 5 -15.04 7.46 24.46
CA THR A 5 -14.48 7.92 25.74
C THR A 5 -14.16 9.41 25.71
N VAL A 6 -13.59 9.93 24.62
CA VAL A 6 -13.32 11.37 24.50
C VAL A 6 -14.61 12.19 24.44
N GLU A 7 -15.62 11.73 23.71
CA GLU A 7 -16.95 12.37 23.68
C GLU A 7 -17.61 12.43 25.06
N GLN A 8 -17.48 11.34 25.84
CA GLN A 8 -17.98 11.31 27.20
C GLN A 8 -17.24 12.30 28.11
N LEU A 9 -15.91 12.34 28.04
CA LEU A 9 -15.09 13.29 28.81
C LEU A 9 -15.39 14.74 28.43
N GLU A 10 -15.62 15.00 27.14
CA GLU A 10 -16.03 16.32 26.64
C GLU A 10 -17.38 16.74 27.21
N ALA A 11 -18.36 15.83 27.22
CA ALA A 11 -19.67 16.08 27.82
C ALA A 11 -19.61 16.30 29.34
N GLU A 12 -18.81 15.49 30.05
CA GLU A 12 -18.61 15.63 31.51
C GLU A 12 -17.90 16.94 31.86
N ALA A 13 -16.88 17.33 31.09
CA ALA A 13 -16.19 18.61 31.28
C ALA A 13 -17.15 19.79 31.09
N LEU A 14 -18.01 19.75 30.07
CA LEU A 14 -19.04 20.78 29.85
C LEU A 14 -20.02 20.87 31.04
N GLN A 15 -20.46 19.74 31.59
CA GLN A 15 -21.33 19.74 32.77
C GLN A 15 -20.67 20.37 34.00
N ILE A 16 -19.38 20.08 34.24
CA ILE A 16 -18.63 20.64 35.37
C ILE A 16 -18.40 22.15 35.18
N LEU A 17 -18.11 22.61 33.96
CA LEU A 17 -17.91 24.03 33.67
C LEU A 17 -19.16 24.88 33.91
N LEU A 18 -20.34 24.30 33.73
CA LEU A 18 -21.63 24.93 34.04
C LEU A 18 -21.93 25.01 35.55
N SER A 19 -21.25 24.22 36.38
CA SER A 19 -21.40 24.28 37.84
C SER A 19 -20.77 25.55 38.42
N GLU A 20 -21.47 26.25 39.30
CA GLU A 20 -20.96 27.47 39.96
C GLU A 20 -19.87 27.18 41.00
N ASP A 21 -19.88 25.99 41.60
CA ASP A 21 -19.02 25.63 42.73
C ASP A 21 -17.61 25.17 42.32
N TYR A 22 -17.37 24.94 41.02
CA TYR A 22 -16.07 24.47 40.54
C TYR A 22 -15.07 25.63 40.40
N THR A 23 -13.94 25.52 41.09
CA THR A 23 -12.96 26.60 41.24
C THR A 23 -11.86 26.61 40.18
N GLU A 24 -11.65 25.50 39.45
CA GLU A 24 -10.53 25.32 38.51
C GLU A 24 -10.98 25.35 37.03
N LYS A 25 -12.00 26.17 36.70
CA LYS A 25 -12.64 26.20 35.37
C LYS A 25 -11.65 26.38 34.20
N GLU A 26 -10.72 27.32 34.32
CA GLU A 26 -9.74 27.61 33.26
C GLU A 26 -8.83 26.41 32.95
N HIS A 27 -8.40 25.68 33.97
CA HIS A 27 -7.61 24.47 33.80
C HIS A 27 -8.42 23.36 33.10
N LEU A 28 -9.69 23.19 33.49
CA LEU A 28 -10.58 22.21 32.87
C LEU A 28 -10.88 22.57 31.40
N GLU A 29 -11.11 23.84 31.09
CA GLU A 29 -11.30 24.33 29.70
C GLU A 29 -10.07 24.01 28.84
N LEU A 30 -8.87 24.34 29.33
CA LEU A 30 -7.63 24.09 28.61
C LEU A 30 -7.40 22.58 28.40
N SER A 31 -7.65 21.77 29.43
CA SER A 31 -7.52 20.31 29.35
C SER A 31 -8.53 19.72 28.34
N ASN A 32 -9.77 20.22 28.34
CA ASN A 32 -10.81 19.78 27.42
C ASN A 32 -10.48 20.15 25.96
N GLN A 33 -9.99 21.38 25.73
CA GLN A 33 -9.51 21.78 24.39
C GLN A 33 -8.37 20.89 23.91
N LYS A 34 -7.42 20.58 24.80
CA LYS A 34 -6.27 19.73 24.46
C LYS A 34 -6.69 18.31 24.06
N ILE A 35 -7.64 17.70 24.78
CA ILE A 35 -8.09 16.35 24.43
C ILE A 35 -8.88 16.33 23.11
N CYS A 36 -9.67 17.36 22.82
CA CYS A 36 -10.36 17.49 21.53
C CYS A 36 -9.37 17.66 20.36
N LEU A 37 -8.35 18.51 20.50
CA LEU A 37 -7.30 18.67 19.49
C LEU A 37 -6.51 17.38 19.27
N LEU A 38 -6.19 16.65 20.35
CA LEU A 38 -5.54 15.33 20.25
C LEU A 38 -6.44 14.31 19.55
N ARG A 39 -7.76 14.36 19.76
CA ARG A 39 -8.73 13.52 19.05
C ARG A 39 -8.64 13.74 17.54
N GLU A 40 -8.66 14.99 17.13
CA GLU A 40 -8.58 15.38 15.71
C GLU A 40 -7.26 14.93 15.07
N GLU A 41 -6.13 15.21 15.72
CA GLU A 41 -4.81 14.83 15.20
C GLU A 41 -4.68 13.31 15.05
N VAL A 42 -5.08 12.53 16.05
CA VAL A 42 -5.00 11.07 15.96
C VAL A 42 -5.93 10.52 14.88
N CYS A 43 -7.16 11.03 14.76
CA CYS A 43 -8.07 10.64 13.69
C CYS A 43 -7.47 10.92 12.31
N PHE A 44 -6.87 12.10 12.12
CA PHE A 44 -6.16 12.46 10.90
C PHE A 44 -5.02 11.48 10.61
N ARG A 45 -4.14 11.22 11.60
CA ARG A 45 -3.03 10.27 11.46
C ARG A 45 -3.48 8.84 11.17
N MET A 46 -4.59 8.40 11.75
CA MET A 46 -5.15 7.07 11.48
C MET A 46 -5.64 6.94 10.04
N GLU A 47 -6.29 7.97 9.49
CA GLU A 47 -6.71 7.96 8.09
C GLU A 47 -5.51 8.05 7.14
N GLU A 48 -4.49 8.87 7.43
CA GLU A 48 -3.22 8.86 6.68
C GLU A 48 -2.59 7.47 6.67
N ARG A 49 -2.50 6.83 7.84
CA ARG A 49 -1.95 5.48 7.97
C ARG A 49 -2.78 4.44 7.21
N LYS A 50 -4.10 4.53 7.25
CA LYS A 50 -5.02 3.63 6.55
C LYS A 50 -4.86 3.75 5.03
N ALA A 51 -4.77 4.97 4.50
CA ALA A 51 -4.51 5.19 3.08
C ALA A 51 -3.16 4.58 2.66
N LEU A 52 -2.10 4.80 3.43
CA LEU A 52 -0.78 4.21 3.17
C LEU A 52 -0.81 2.68 3.19
N LEU A 53 -1.53 2.07 4.15
CA LEU A 53 -1.68 0.62 4.22
C LEU A 53 -2.47 0.06 3.03
N GLN A 54 -3.50 0.77 2.57
CA GLN A 54 -4.26 0.37 1.37
C GLN A 54 -3.39 0.41 0.11
N GLU A 55 -2.62 1.47 -0.08
CA GLU A 55 -1.67 1.58 -1.19
C GLU A 55 -0.60 0.48 -1.15
N ALA A 56 -0.05 0.19 0.04
CA ALA A 56 0.91 -0.89 0.22
C ALA A 56 0.30 -2.26 -0.12
N ASN A 57 -0.92 -2.52 0.35
CA ASN A 57 -1.63 -3.76 0.05
C ASN A 57 -1.89 -3.93 -1.45
N ASP A 58 -2.31 -2.87 -2.14
CA ASP A 58 -2.50 -2.87 -3.60
C ASP A 58 -1.19 -3.13 -4.35
N PHE A 59 -0.07 -2.54 -3.90
CA PHE A 59 1.25 -2.84 -4.45
C PHE A 59 1.60 -4.33 -4.32
N PHE A 60 1.47 -4.92 -3.13
CA PHE A 60 1.78 -6.34 -2.91
C PHE A 60 0.87 -7.28 -3.69
N HIS A 61 -0.42 -6.94 -3.83
CA HIS A 61 -1.33 -7.69 -4.69
C HIS A 61 -0.94 -7.63 -6.16
N THR A 62 -0.58 -6.44 -6.66
CA THR A 62 -0.11 -6.28 -8.04
C THR A 62 1.18 -7.07 -8.27
N ALA A 63 2.11 -7.05 -7.30
CA ALA A 63 3.36 -7.81 -7.37
C ALA A 63 3.14 -9.33 -7.36
N ALA A 64 2.20 -9.83 -6.55
CA ALA A 64 1.81 -11.25 -6.55
C ALA A 64 1.19 -11.66 -7.90
N LYS A 65 0.36 -10.78 -8.48
CA LYS A 65 -0.29 -11.00 -9.78
C LYS A 65 0.74 -11.16 -10.90
N VAL A 66 1.81 -10.34 -10.91
CA VAL A 66 2.91 -10.49 -11.88
C VAL A 66 3.48 -11.91 -11.86
N GLY A 67 3.75 -12.48 -10.68
CA GLY A 67 4.27 -13.86 -10.60
C GLY A 67 3.30 -14.92 -11.13
N ILE A 68 2.04 -14.86 -10.72
CA ILE A 68 1.03 -15.88 -11.04
C ILE A 68 0.62 -15.83 -12.52
N GLU A 69 0.33 -14.63 -13.06
CA GLU A 69 -0.10 -14.49 -14.45
C GLU A 69 0.99 -14.91 -15.43
N ASN A 70 2.24 -14.58 -15.12
CA ASN A 70 3.35 -14.94 -15.98
C ASN A 70 3.55 -16.46 -16.04
N TYR A 71 3.46 -17.14 -14.89
CA TYR A 71 3.55 -18.60 -14.83
C TYR A 71 2.44 -19.31 -15.63
N LEU A 72 1.19 -18.88 -15.45
CA LEU A 72 0.03 -19.44 -16.16
C LEU A 72 0.11 -19.24 -17.67
N ARG A 73 0.65 -18.09 -18.10
CA ARG A 73 0.68 -17.74 -19.52
C ARG A 73 1.82 -18.41 -20.29
N ILE A 74 2.96 -18.68 -19.64
CA ILE A 74 4.01 -19.59 -20.16
C ILE A 74 3.48 -21.03 -20.27
N PHE A 75 2.72 -21.50 -19.29
CA PHE A 75 2.16 -22.85 -19.32
C PHE A 75 1.20 -23.05 -20.50
N ASN A 76 0.32 -22.07 -20.74
CA ASN A 76 -0.67 -22.13 -21.82
C ASN A 76 -0.05 -21.98 -23.23
N SER A 77 1.08 -21.30 -23.37
CA SER A 77 1.73 -21.15 -24.68
C SER A 77 2.38 -22.45 -25.16
N LYS A 78 2.97 -23.26 -24.26
CA LYS A 78 3.66 -24.52 -24.60
C LYS A 78 2.80 -25.59 -25.31
N VAL A 79 1.48 -25.44 -25.37
CA VAL A 79 0.54 -26.41 -25.96
C VAL A 79 0.15 -26.05 -27.43
N LEU A 80 0.71 -24.98 -28.00
CA LEU A 80 0.25 -24.39 -29.28
C LEU A 80 1.20 -24.60 -30.47
N HIS A 81 0.65 -24.55 -31.69
CA HIS A 81 1.37 -24.64 -32.97
C HIS A 81 2.27 -23.41 -33.23
N LEU A 82 3.40 -23.59 -33.90
CA LEU A 82 4.53 -22.63 -33.93
C LEU A 82 4.18 -21.14 -34.26
N PRO A 83 3.35 -20.79 -35.27
CA PRO A 83 3.05 -19.38 -35.54
C PRO A 83 2.15 -18.73 -34.47
N ILE A 84 1.24 -19.52 -33.90
CA ILE A 84 0.35 -19.09 -32.82
C ILE A 84 1.18 -18.93 -31.54
N LEU A 85 2.20 -19.77 -31.35
CA LEU A 85 3.14 -19.70 -30.24
C LEU A 85 3.92 -18.38 -30.23
N THR A 86 4.47 -17.96 -31.37
CA THR A 86 5.23 -16.69 -31.49
C THR A 86 4.39 -15.48 -31.13
N MET A 87 3.19 -15.35 -31.72
CA MET A 87 2.26 -14.25 -31.42
C MET A 87 1.87 -14.23 -29.92
N LYS A 88 1.66 -15.40 -29.32
CA LYS A 88 1.34 -15.49 -27.88
C LYS A 88 2.51 -15.10 -26.99
N TYR A 89 3.75 -15.33 -27.40
CA TYR A 89 4.94 -14.89 -26.68
C TYR A 89 5.12 -13.36 -26.73
N GLU A 90 4.88 -12.73 -27.88
CA GLU A 90 4.91 -11.26 -27.99
C GLU A 90 3.84 -10.59 -27.12
N GLU A 91 2.60 -11.09 -27.17
CA GLU A 91 1.49 -10.63 -26.32
C GLU A 91 1.80 -10.81 -24.82
N LEU A 92 2.46 -11.90 -24.47
CA LEU A 92 2.90 -12.20 -23.10
C LEU A 92 3.99 -11.21 -22.66
N GLN A 93 5.00 -10.97 -23.50
CA GLN A 93 6.12 -10.08 -23.17
C GLN A 93 5.64 -8.64 -22.94
N GLU A 94 4.74 -8.12 -23.79
CA GLU A 94 4.19 -6.78 -23.60
C GLU A 94 3.32 -6.67 -22.35
N ALA A 95 2.52 -7.69 -22.04
CA ALA A 95 1.74 -7.71 -20.81
C ALA A 95 2.61 -7.79 -19.56
N ILE A 96 3.65 -8.63 -19.56
CA ILE A 96 4.65 -8.71 -18.48
C ILE A 96 5.26 -7.33 -18.24
N LYS A 97 5.70 -6.66 -19.31
CA LYS A 97 6.33 -5.35 -19.24
C LYS A 97 5.37 -4.30 -18.68
N GLY A 98 4.13 -4.24 -19.17
CA GLY A 98 3.11 -3.31 -18.66
C GLY A 98 2.80 -3.52 -17.18
N CYS A 99 2.59 -4.77 -16.76
CA CYS A 99 2.34 -5.09 -15.35
C CYS A 99 3.56 -4.80 -14.46
N THR A 100 4.77 -5.06 -14.96
CA THR A 100 6.03 -4.78 -14.24
C THR A 100 6.22 -3.28 -14.02
N VAL A 101 6.07 -2.47 -15.06
CA VAL A 101 6.17 -1.01 -14.97
C VAL A 101 5.19 -0.46 -13.95
N THR A 102 3.92 -0.89 -14.03
CA THR A 102 2.87 -0.46 -13.09
C THR A 102 3.22 -0.83 -11.64
N THR A 103 3.67 -2.06 -11.43
CA THR A 103 4.05 -2.57 -10.09
C THR A 103 5.23 -1.80 -9.51
N LEU A 104 6.29 -1.58 -10.31
CA LEU A 104 7.47 -0.84 -9.87
C LEU A 104 7.17 0.62 -9.59
N GLN A 105 6.29 1.26 -10.37
CA GLN A 105 5.85 2.63 -10.13
C GLN A 105 5.08 2.77 -8.82
N LYS A 106 4.18 1.82 -8.51
CA LYS A 106 3.48 1.76 -7.21
C LYS A 106 4.48 1.60 -6.06
N GLY A 107 5.45 0.69 -6.19
CA GLY A 107 6.51 0.50 -5.20
C GLY A 107 7.35 1.76 -4.98
N GLN A 108 7.75 2.44 -6.06
CA GLN A 108 8.52 3.69 -5.97
C GLN A 108 7.73 4.82 -5.30
N THR A 109 6.42 4.89 -5.56
CA THR A 109 5.54 5.89 -4.93
C THR A 109 5.49 5.69 -3.42
N LEU A 110 5.39 4.44 -2.96
CA LEU A 110 5.42 4.12 -1.52
C LEU A 110 6.78 4.47 -0.89
N VAL A 111 7.89 4.19 -1.56
CA VAL A 111 9.23 4.57 -1.08
C VAL A 111 9.36 6.09 -0.93
N ASN A 112 8.83 6.86 -1.87
CA ASN A 112 8.90 8.33 -1.83
C ASN A 112 8.03 8.95 -0.72
N LYS A 113 6.95 8.26 -0.32
CA LYS A 113 6.06 8.68 0.77
C LYS A 113 6.57 8.30 2.15
N ALA A 114 7.56 7.43 2.23
CA ALA A 114 8.02 6.90 3.48
C ALA A 114 9.13 7.78 4.09
N ASP A 115 9.10 7.94 5.40
CA ASP A 115 10.21 8.55 6.12
C ASP A 115 11.49 7.74 5.91
N SER A 116 12.62 8.45 5.81
CA SER A 116 13.96 7.90 5.52
C SER A 116 14.42 6.81 6.50
N HIS A 117 13.79 6.69 7.66
CA HIS A 117 14.12 5.71 8.72
C HIS A 117 13.08 4.60 8.90
N SER A 118 12.09 4.50 8.02
CA SER A 118 10.99 3.56 8.23
C SER A 118 11.35 2.13 7.78
N SER A 119 11.17 1.17 8.68
CA SER A 119 11.59 -0.24 8.49
C SER A 119 10.87 -0.96 7.35
N TRP A 120 9.66 -0.54 6.99
CA TRP A 120 8.87 -1.08 5.88
C TRP A 120 9.39 -0.73 4.48
N VAL A 121 10.19 0.34 4.31
CA VAL A 121 10.81 0.70 3.01
C VAL A 121 11.69 -0.43 2.49
N THR A 122 12.43 -1.07 3.40
CA THR A 122 13.26 -2.23 3.07
C THR A 122 12.42 -3.37 2.50
N GLY A 123 11.22 -3.60 3.03
CA GLY A 123 10.30 -4.62 2.52
C GLY A 123 9.81 -4.32 1.10
N ILE A 124 9.44 -3.06 0.84
CA ILE A 124 9.00 -2.62 -0.50
C ILE A 124 10.14 -2.77 -1.52
N GLN A 125 11.35 -2.31 -1.18
CA GLN A 125 12.52 -2.43 -2.05
C GLN A 125 12.88 -3.88 -2.38
N LYS A 126 12.85 -4.78 -1.38
CA LYS A 126 13.05 -6.21 -1.58
C LYS A 126 12.02 -6.80 -2.54
N MET A 127 10.75 -6.42 -2.40
CA MET A 127 9.70 -6.91 -3.29
C MET A 127 9.87 -6.38 -4.72
N MET A 128 10.25 -5.10 -4.87
CA MET A 128 10.57 -4.54 -6.18
C MET A 128 11.74 -5.27 -6.85
N GLU A 129 12.77 -5.63 -6.08
CA GLU A 129 13.89 -6.44 -6.58
C GLU A 129 13.46 -7.85 -6.97
N TYR A 130 12.59 -8.49 -6.17
CA TYR A 130 11.99 -9.78 -6.49
C TYR A 130 11.23 -9.74 -7.82
N VAL A 131 10.34 -8.75 -8.01
CA VAL A 131 9.57 -8.58 -9.25
C VAL A 131 10.50 -8.45 -10.46
N LYS A 132 11.59 -7.66 -10.35
CA LYS A 132 12.58 -7.54 -11.42
C LYS A 132 13.24 -8.88 -11.75
N LYS A 133 13.69 -9.63 -10.73
CA LYS A 133 14.34 -10.93 -10.90
C LYS A 133 13.42 -11.97 -11.55
N GLU A 134 12.17 -12.04 -11.12
CA GLU A 134 11.17 -12.94 -11.70
C GLU A 134 10.95 -12.64 -13.17
N VAL A 135 10.77 -11.37 -13.52
CA VAL A 135 10.56 -10.93 -14.90
C VAL A 135 11.78 -11.22 -15.77
N ASP A 136 12.98 -10.95 -15.29
CA ASP A 136 14.23 -11.28 -15.99
C ASP A 136 14.35 -12.78 -16.24
N GLN A 137 13.98 -13.62 -15.27
CA GLN A 137 13.98 -15.07 -15.41
C GLN A 137 12.97 -15.54 -16.46
N ILE A 138 11.76 -14.96 -16.47
CA ILE A 138 10.72 -15.27 -17.44
C ILE A 138 11.16 -14.89 -18.87
N ILE A 139 11.74 -13.70 -19.04
CA ILE A 139 12.25 -13.24 -20.34
C ILE A 139 13.33 -14.20 -20.85
N ARG A 140 14.25 -14.67 -19.98
CA ARG A 140 15.29 -15.63 -20.35
C ARG A 140 14.77 -17.03 -20.70
N GLN A 141 13.61 -17.42 -20.18
CA GLN A 141 12.97 -18.70 -20.51
C GLN A 141 12.15 -18.64 -21.80
N CYS A 142 11.92 -17.43 -22.34
CA CYS A 142 11.30 -17.23 -23.63
C CYS A 142 12.35 -17.52 -24.72
N PRO A 143 12.10 -18.44 -25.66
CA PRO A 143 13.03 -18.69 -26.76
C PRO A 143 13.28 -17.40 -27.55
N ASP A 144 14.53 -17.17 -27.93
CA ASP A 144 14.85 -16.11 -28.89
C ASP A 144 14.18 -16.49 -30.21
N HIS A 145 13.23 -15.67 -30.62
CA HIS A 145 12.38 -15.83 -31.81
C HIS A 145 13.18 -15.75 -33.12
N LYS A 146 14.51 -15.56 -33.00
CA LYS A 146 15.49 -15.58 -34.09
C LYS A 146 16.10 -16.96 -34.35
N GLU A 147 15.90 -17.94 -33.47
CA GLU A 147 16.43 -19.31 -33.62
C GLU A 147 15.37 -20.38 -33.94
N LEU A 148 14.12 -19.99 -34.19
CA LEU A 148 13.01 -20.88 -34.58
C LEU A 148 12.60 -20.72 -36.05
#